data_AF-F1DCE0-F1
#
_entry.id   AF-F1DCE0-F1
#
_cell.length_a   1.000
_cell.length_b   1.000
_cell.length_c   1.000
_cell.angle_alpha   90.00
_cell.angle_beta   90.00
_cell.angle_gamma   90.00
#
_symmetry.space_group_name_H-M   'P 1'
#
loop_
_entity.id
_entity.type
_entity.pdbx_description
1 polymer ?
#
loop_
_entity_poly.entity_id
_entity_poly.type
_entity_poly.pdbx_seq_one_letter_code
_entity_poly.pdbx_strand_id
1 'polypeptide(L)'
;LSLCNKNLVKIDTNNNDGKAKHDLLAEVCYAAKYGGESITQNHGKYQLSYPGSQICTMLARSFADIGDIIRGKDLYLGNNKKDKLQIKLKEYFKKIYEQLDRSIRSKYDETSENYFQLREDWWNANRQQVWYAITCGAAGSQYFRQTCGEGTPTYEKCRCRSYKVPTYFDYVPQYLR
;
A
#
# COMPACT_ATOMS: atom_id res chain seq x y z
N LEU A 1 14.50 -0.29 -5.71
CA LEU A 1 13.47 0.44 -4.92
C LEU A 1 13.72 0.10 -3.44
N SER A 2 13.94 1.08 -2.55
CA SER A 2 14.07 0.79 -1.11
C SER A 2 12.75 1.16 -0.45
N LEU A 3 11.79 0.24 -0.44
CA LEU A 3 10.52 0.47 0.24
C LEU A 3 10.78 0.51 1.76
N CYS A 4 10.15 1.47 2.46
CA CYS A 4 10.22 1.55 3.93
C CYS A 4 9.38 0.43 4.58
N ASN A 5 9.85 -0.81 4.50
CA ASN A 5 9.13 -2.02 4.96
C ASN A 5 9.73 -2.68 6.21
N LYS A 6 10.73 -2.05 6.85
CA LYS A 6 11.46 -2.63 7.99
C LYS A 6 10.55 -2.90 9.19
N ASN A 7 9.52 -2.08 9.40
CA ASN A 7 8.53 -2.28 10.45
C ASN A 7 7.67 -3.53 10.17
N LEU A 8 7.26 -3.73 8.91
CA LEU A 8 6.48 -4.90 8.49
C LEU A 8 7.19 -6.24 8.75
N VAL A 9 8.53 -6.26 8.66
CA VAL A 9 9.35 -7.46 8.95
C VAL A 9 9.41 -7.77 10.45
N LYS A 10 9.19 -6.77 11.31
CA LYS A 10 9.26 -6.88 12.77
C LYS A 10 7.91 -7.06 13.45
N ILE A 11 6.82 -7.13 12.68
CA ILE A 11 5.47 -7.32 13.21
C ILE A 11 5.42 -8.59 14.06
N ASP A 12 4.87 -8.46 15.27
CA ASP A 12 4.60 -9.61 16.13
C ASP A 12 3.42 -10.41 15.55
N THR A 13 3.74 -11.59 15.04
CA THR A 13 2.78 -12.56 14.52
C THR A 13 2.30 -13.52 15.60
N ASN A 14 2.57 -13.30 16.89
CA ASN A 14 2.15 -14.20 17.98
C ASN A 14 1.00 -13.64 18.81
N ASN A 15 0.74 -12.33 18.75
CA ASN A 15 -0.41 -11.73 19.42
C ASN A 15 -1.75 -12.25 18.83
N ASN A 16 -2.67 -12.66 19.71
CA ASN A 16 -3.98 -13.28 19.39
C ASN A 16 -5.14 -12.48 20.00
N ASP A 17 -4.98 -11.16 20.15
CA ASP A 17 -5.96 -10.25 20.74
C ASP A 17 -7.19 -9.93 19.85
N GLY A 18 -7.33 -10.61 18.70
CA GLY A 18 -8.42 -10.37 17.75
C GLY A 18 -8.26 -9.10 16.90
N LYS A 19 -7.11 -8.41 16.99
CA LYS A 19 -6.90 -7.11 16.32
C LYS A 19 -6.03 -7.18 15.08
N ALA A 20 -5.77 -8.38 14.57
CA ALA A 20 -4.82 -8.59 13.49
C ALA A 20 -5.09 -7.63 12.30
N LYS A 21 -6.32 -7.58 11.79
CA LYS A 21 -6.68 -6.68 10.68
C LYS A 21 -6.36 -5.20 10.93
N HIS A 22 -6.43 -4.74 12.18
CA HIS A 22 -6.17 -3.37 12.59
C HIS A 22 -4.67 -3.11 12.75
N ASP A 23 -3.91 -4.02 13.35
CA ASP A 23 -2.47 -3.79 13.50
C ASP A 23 -1.77 -3.87 12.14
N LEU A 24 -2.18 -4.76 11.24
CA LEU A 24 -1.67 -4.76 9.86
C LEU A 24 -1.91 -3.41 9.18
N LEU A 25 -3.11 -2.85 9.34
CA LEU A 25 -3.44 -1.55 8.76
C LEU A 25 -2.57 -0.44 9.35
N ALA A 26 -2.39 -0.43 10.67
CA ALA A 26 -1.55 0.55 11.34
C ALA A 26 -0.10 0.50 10.83
N GLU A 27 0.46 -0.70 10.70
CA GLU A 27 1.82 -0.93 10.23
C GLU A 27 2.01 -0.57 8.75
N VAL A 28 1.03 -0.88 7.90
CA VAL A 28 1.04 -0.49 6.49
C VAL A 28 0.92 1.03 6.35
N CYS A 29 0.04 1.68 7.13
CA CYS A 29 -0.08 3.13 7.15
C CYS A 29 1.21 3.79 7.67
N TYR A 30 1.87 3.21 8.67
CA TYR A 30 3.15 3.68 9.18
C TYR A 30 4.23 3.63 8.10
N ALA A 31 4.39 2.48 7.45
CA ALA A 31 5.31 2.30 6.32
C ALA A 31 5.03 3.30 5.19
N ALA A 32 3.76 3.47 4.83
CA ALA A 32 3.29 4.40 3.81
C ALA A 32 3.64 5.86 4.17
N LYS A 33 3.35 6.29 5.41
CA LYS A 33 3.68 7.64 5.89
C LYS A 33 5.18 7.93 5.77
N TYR A 34 6.02 7.07 6.30
CA TYR A 34 7.48 7.26 6.26
C TYR A 34 8.03 7.23 4.82
N GLY A 35 7.53 6.33 3.98
CA GLY A 35 7.88 6.30 2.56
C GLY A 35 7.49 7.59 1.84
N GLY A 36 6.28 8.09 2.10
CA GLY A 36 5.78 9.34 1.55
C GLY A 36 6.57 10.58 2.01
N GLU A 37 6.92 10.66 3.29
CA GLU A 37 7.78 11.70 3.83
C GLU A 37 9.17 11.69 3.18
N SER A 38 9.77 10.51 3.02
CA SER A 38 11.07 10.36 2.36
C SER A 38 11.04 10.83 0.90
N ILE A 39 9.99 10.49 0.16
CA ILE A 39 9.77 10.96 -1.22
C ILE A 39 9.62 12.48 -1.25
N THR A 40 8.81 13.04 -0.35
CA THR A 40 8.54 14.48 -0.28
C THR A 40 9.81 15.27 0.02
N GLN A 41 10.58 14.87 1.03
CA GLN A 41 11.81 15.56 1.44
C GLN A 41 12.89 15.54 0.35
N ASN A 42 12.95 14.47 -0.45
CA ASN A 42 13.93 14.33 -1.53
C ASN A 42 13.39 14.80 -2.89
N HIS A 43 12.15 15.31 -2.98
CA HIS A 43 11.51 15.68 -4.24
C HIS A 43 12.32 16.72 -5.04
N GLY A 44 12.89 17.73 -4.37
CA GLY A 44 13.74 18.73 -5.02
C GLY A 44 14.95 18.11 -5.75
N LYS A 45 15.56 17.04 -5.20
CA LYS A 45 16.64 16.32 -5.87
C LYS A 45 16.12 15.55 -7.09
N TYR A 46 14.96 14.90 -6.97
CA TYR A 46 14.34 14.18 -8.08
C TYR A 46 13.95 15.11 -9.23
N GLN A 47 13.56 16.35 -8.94
CA GLN A 47 13.24 17.33 -9.98
C GLN A 47 14.48 17.77 -10.79
N LEU A 48 15.66 17.81 -10.16
CA LEU A 48 16.93 18.09 -10.84
C LEU A 48 17.37 16.93 -11.75
N SER A 49 17.19 15.69 -11.31
CA SER A 49 17.54 14.50 -12.10
C SER A 49 16.49 14.15 -13.17
N TYR A 50 15.22 14.46 -12.91
CA TYR A 50 14.08 14.14 -13.76
C TYR A 50 13.19 15.37 -13.92
N PRO A 51 13.51 16.26 -14.88
CA PRO A 51 12.67 17.41 -15.19
C PRO A 51 11.23 16.96 -15.50
N GLY A 52 10.26 17.49 -14.77
CA GLY A 52 8.84 17.09 -14.88
C GLY A 52 8.39 16.02 -13.87
N SER A 53 9.26 15.57 -12.96
CA SER A 53 8.88 14.68 -11.87
C SER A 53 7.81 15.32 -10.96
N GLN A 54 6.60 14.78 -11.00
CA GLN A 54 5.51 15.21 -10.14
C GLN A 54 5.47 14.34 -8.87
N ILE A 55 5.55 14.99 -7.71
CA ILE A 55 5.52 14.32 -6.41
C ILE A 55 4.33 13.38 -6.26
N CYS A 56 3.13 13.78 -6.70
CA CYS A 56 1.95 12.93 -6.62
C CYS A 56 2.05 11.66 -7.48
N THR A 57 2.78 11.71 -8.60
CA THR A 57 3.04 10.53 -9.46
C THR A 57 4.05 9.60 -8.80
N MET A 58 5.08 10.14 -8.15
CA MET A 58 6.03 9.33 -7.38
C MET A 58 5.33 8.62 -6.20
N LEU A 59 4.46 9.34 -5.47
CA LEU A 59 3.66 8.78 -4.40
C LEU A 59 2.67 7.71 -4.93
N ALA A 60 2.06 7.93 -6.09
CA ALA A 60 1.18 6.95 -6.74
C ALA A 60 1.91 5.64 -7.11
N ARG A 61 3.14 5.73 -7.61
CA ARG A 61 3.99 4.55 -7.89
C ARG A 61 4.33 3.80 -6.61
N SER A 62 4.81 4.52 -5.59
CA SER A 62 5.14 3.90 -4.30
C SER A 62 3.92 3.28 -3.62
N PHE A 63 2.74 3.89 -3.75
CA PHE A 63 1.48 3.34 -3.26
C PHE A 63 1.12 2.01 -3.96
N ALA A 64 1.30 1.95 -5.28
CA ALA A 64 1.08 0.73 -6.05
C ALA A 64 2.04 -0.40 -5.67
N ASP A 65 3.32 -0.07 -5.43
CA ASP A 65 4.32 -1.05 -4.96
C ASP A 65 3.99 -1.59 -3.56
N ILE A 66 3.52 -0.73 -2.62
CA ILE A 66 3.00 -1.19 -1.32
C ILE A 66 1.83 -2.16 -1.55
N GLY A 67 0.90 -1.80 -2.43
CA GLY A 67 -0.25 -2.65 -2.77
C GLY A 67 0.16 -4.02 -3.29
N ASP A 68 1.14 -4.09 -4.19
CA ASP A 68 1.64 -5.37 -4.71
C ASP A 68 2.34 -6.21 -3.65
N ILE A 69 3.09 -5.59 -2.75
CA ILE A 69 3.73 -6.30 -1.64
C ILE A 69 2.67 -6.93 -0.72
N ILE A 70 1.64 -6.18 -0.34
CA ILE A 70 0.56 -6.70 0.52
C ILE A 70 -0.20 -7.82 -0.18
N ARG A 71 -0.47 -7.66 -1.47
CA ARG A 71 -1.21 -8.65 -2.28
C ARG A 71 -0.38 -9.86 -2.71
N GLY A 72 0.93 -9.84 -2.47
CA GLY A 72 1.84 -10.91 -2.88
C GLY A 72 2.08 -10.96 -4.39
N LYS A 73 1.91 -9.82 -5.07
CA LYS A 73 2.12 -9.63 -6.52
C LYS A 73 3.44 -8.95 -6.87
N ASP A 74 4.18 -8.50 -5.84
CA ASP A 74 5.46 -7.83 -6.02
C ASP A 74 6.48 -8.77 -6.67
N LEU A 75 7.03 -8.34 -7.81
CA LEU A 75 8.03 -9.05 -8.61
C LEU A 75 9.44 -8.86 -8.05
N TYR A 76 9.65 -7.94 -7.10
CA TYR A 76 10.94 -7.70 -6.49
C TYR A 76 11.29 -8.80 -5.47
N LEU A 77 11.77 -9.91 -6.00
CA LEU A 77 12.41 -10.97 -5.25
C LEU A 77 13.83 -10.51 -4.88
N GLY A 78 13.99 -9.84 -3.74
CA GLY A 78 15.31 -9.46 -3.23
C GLY A 78 16.29 -10.66 -3.18
N ASN A 79 17.60 -10.37 -3.17
CA ASN A 79 18.70 -11.35 -3.19
C ASN A 79 18.44 -12.57 -2.27
N ASN A 80 18.01 -13.68 -2.87
CA ASN A 80 17.99 -15.05 -2.36
C ASN A 80 17.89 -15.21 -0.83
N LYS A 81 16.65 -15.22 -0.35
CA LYS A 81 16.13 -15.92 0.84
C LYS A 81 14.63 -15.64 0.80
N LYS A 82 13.78 -16.68 0.89
CA LYS A 82 12.32 -16.56 0.99
C LYS A 82 11.96 -15.28 1.75
N ASP A 83 11.39 -14.32 1.02
CA ASP A 83 11.27 -12.94 1.47
C ASP A 83 10.59 -12.92 2.84
N LYS A 84 11.36 -12.57 3.88
CA LYS A 84 10.91 -12.64 5.28
C LYS A 84 9.62 -11.86 5.47
N LEU A 85 9.48 -10.78 4.70
CA LEU A 85 8.27 -9.98 4.64
C LEU A 85 7.08 -10.78 4.11
N GLN A 86 7.22 -11.46 2.97
CA GLN A 86 6.12 -12.27 2.42
C GLN A 86 5.73 -13.43 3.33
N ILE A 87 6.70 -14.08 3.99
CA ILE A 87 6.40 -15.11 5.00
C ILE A 87 5.59 -14.50 6.14
N LYS A 88 6.03 -13.37 6.69
CA LYS A 88 5.32 -12.67 7.77
C LYS A 88 3.91 -12.27 7.36
N LEU A 89 3.74 -11.74 6.15
CA LEU A 89 2.42 -11.41 5.62
C LEU A 89 1.54 -12.65 5.49
N LYS A 90 2.06 -13.82 5.06
CA LYS A 90 1.27 -15.07 5.02
C LYS A 90 0.79 -15.50 6.40
N GLU A 91 1.70 -15.53 7.38
CA GLU A 91 1.38 -15.84 8.78
C GLU A 91 0.29 -14.88 9.31
N TYR A 92 0.40 -13.61 8.94
CA TYR A 92 -0.53 -12.58 9.39
C TYR A 92 -1.92 -12.71 8.74
N PHE A 93 -1.98 -12.94 7.42
CA PHE A 93 -3.23 -13.17 6.72
C PHE A 93 -3.92 -14.47 7.13
N LYS A 94 -3.15 -15.51 7.51
CA LYS A 94 -3.70 -16.71 8.16
C LYS A 94 -4.45 -16.36 9.44
N LYS A 95 -3.89 -15.51 10.30
CA LYS A 95 -4.59 -15.06 11.52
C LYS A 95 -5.84 -14.26 11.24
N ILE A 96 -5.77 -13.33 10.29
CA ILE A 96 -6.95 -12.57 9.85
C ILE A 96 -8.04 -13.54 9.40
N TYR A 97 -7.68 -14.53 8.58
CA TYR A 97 -8.59 -15.55 8.08
C TYR A 97 -9.20 -16.42 9.20
N GLU A 98 -8.41 -16.81 10.20
CA GLU A 98 -8.87 -17.57 11.37
C GLU A 98 -9.81 -16.76 12.28
N GLN A 99 -9.69 -15.43 12.29
CA GLN A 99 -10.56 -14.52 13.05
C GLN A 99 -11.86 -14.14 12.30
N LEU A 100 -12.02 -14.54 11.02
CA LEU A 100 -13.25 -14.28 10.28
C LEU A 100 -14.39 -15.19 10.75
N ASP A 101 -15.62 -14.67 10.69
CA ASP A 101 -16.82 -15.48 10.84
C ASP A 101 -16.84 -16.62 9.83
N ARG A 102 -17.31 -17.80 10.25
CA ARG A 102 -17.30 -19.03 9.42
C ARG A 102 -17.96 -18.84 8.05
N SER A 103 -19.04 -18.06 7.98
CA SER A 103 -19.79 -17.76 6.75
C SER A 103 -19.04 -16.83 5.78
N ILE A 104 -18.12 -16.02 6.30
CA ILE A 104 -17.25 -15.16 5.50
C ILE A 104 -16.02 -15.95 5.08
N ARG A 105 -15.46 -16.74 6.01
CA ARG A 105 -14.29 -17.59 5.78
C ARG A 105 -14.50 -18.55 4.60
N SER A 106 -15.70 -19.11 4.45
CA SER A 106 -16.04 -20.01 3.32
C SER A 106 -16.01 -19.34 1.94
N LYS A 107 -15.91 -18.01 1.87
CA LYS A 107 -15.79 -17.26 0.60
C LYS A 107 -14.34 -17.16 0.11
N TYR A 108 -13.36 -17.49 0.96
CA TYR A 108 -11.95 -17.42 0.61
C TYR A 108 -11.32 -18.81 0.61
N ASP A 109 -10.59 -19.08 -0.47
CA ASP A 109 -9.83 -20.32 -0.65
C ASP A 109 -8.57 -20.34 0.23
N GLU A 110 -8.49 -21.31 1.14
CA GLU A 110 -7.32 -21.54 1.99
C GLU A 110 -6.24 -22.40 1.34
N THR A 111 -6.55 -23.12 0.24
CA THR A 111 -5.65 -24.12 -0.34
C THR A 111 -4.36 -23.53 -0.90
N SER A 112 -4.37 -22.25 -1.26
CA SER A 112 -3.19 -21.54 -1.78
C SER A 112 -2.14 -21.19 -0.71
N GLU A 113 -2.48 -21.26 0.58
CA GLU A 113 -1.73 -20.76 1.75
C GLU A 113 -1.25 -19.29 1.64
N ASN A 114 -1.61 -18.60 0.56
CA ASN A 114 -1.25 -17.23 0.25
C ASN A 114 -2.40 -16.28 0.52
N TYR A 115 -3.64 -16.79 0.58
CA TYR A 115 -4.84 -16.00 0.83
C TYR A 115 -5.01 -14.87 -0.19
N PHE A 116 -4.69 -15.11 -1.46
CA PHE A 116 -4.65 -14.07 -2.51
C PHE A 116 -5.93 -13.23 -2.57
N GLN A 117 -7.10 -13.88 -2.57
CA GLN A 117 -8.39 -13.17 -2.62
C GLN A 117 -8.63 -12.33 -1.36
N LEU A 118 -8.32 -12.86 -0.17
CA LEU A 118 -8.43 -12.11 1.08
C LEU A 118 -7.48 -10.90 1.10
N ARG A 119 -6.27 -11.03 0.55
CA ARG A 119 -5.31 -9.93 0.44
C ARG A 119 -5.78 -8.84 -0.52
N GLU A 120 -6.35 -9.22 -1.67
CA GLU A 120 -6.96 -8.28 -2.63
C GLU A 120 -8.10 -7.50 -1.99
N ASP A 121 -9.04 -8.19 -1.32
CA ASP A 121 -10.19 -7.57 -0.68
C ASP A 121 -9.75 -6.70 0.51
N TRP A 122 -8.75 -7.14 1.28
CA TRP A 122 -8.16 -6.33 2.34
C TRP A 122 -7.52 -5.05 1.79
N TRP A 123 -6.76 -5.14 0.70
CA TRP A 123 -6.19 -3.95 0.06
C TRP A 123 -7.30 -3.01 -0.41
N ASN A 124 -8.28 -3.53 -1.15
CA ASN A 124 -9.39 -2.72 -1.66
C ASN A 124 -10.16 -1.99 -0.54
N ALA A 125 -10.38 -2.66 0.60
CA ALA A 125 -11.05 -2.07 1.76
C ALA A 125 -10.23 -0.98 2.47
N ASN A 126 -8.90 -1.05 2.43
CA ASN A 126 -8.01 -0.20 3.22
C ASN A 126 -7.20 0.82 2.41
N ARG A 127 -7.15 0.70 1.09
CA ARG A 127 -6.30 1.49 0.19
C ARG A 127 -6.51 3.00 0.34
N GLN A 128 -7.71 3.45 0.72
CA GLN A 128 -8.01 4.86 0.99
C GLN A 128 -7.23 5.39 2.19
N GLN A 129 -7.14 4.62 3.28
CA GLN A 129 -6.39 4.99 4.48
C GLN A 129 -4.87 4.98 4.22
N VAL A 130 -4.39 4.00 3.44
CA VAL A 130 -2.98 3.93 3.02
C VAL A 130 -2.62 5.11 2.12
N TRP A 131 -3.50 5.49 1.18
CA TRP A 131 -3.31 6.69 0.36
C TRP A 131 -3.27 7.96 1.21
N TYR A 132 -4.14 8.06 2.21
CA TYR A 132 -4.09 9.16 3.17
C TYR A 132 -2.74 9.20 3.89
N ALA A 133 -2.25 8.07 4.40
CA ALA A 133 -0.98 8.02 5.10
C ALA A 133 0.21 8.47 4.22
N ILE A 134 0.35 7.91 3.01
CA ILE A 134 1.50 8.22 2.11
C ILE A 134 1.53 9.67 1.64
N THR A 135 0.36 10.30 1.53
CA THR A 135 0.26 11.69 1.06
C THR A 135 0.33 12.74 2.17
N CYS A 136 0.50 12.33 3.44
CA CYS A 136 0.39 13.25 4.58
C CYS A 136 1.34 14.47 4.50
N GLY A 137 2.55 14.26 3.96
CA GLY A 137 3.57 15.30 3.77
C GLY A 137 3.49 16.11 2.46
N ALA A 138 2.62 15.75 1.51
CA ALA A 138 2.67 16.27 0.13
C ALA A 138 1.99 17.65 -0.07
N ALA A 139 2.19 18.60 0.84
CA ALA A 139 1.50 19.90 0.83
C ALA A 139 1.59 20.63 -0.52
N GLY A 140 0.52 21.33 -0.91
CA GLY A 140 0.45 22.15 -2.13
C GLY A 140 0.47 21.38 -3.47
N SER A 141 0.51 20.05 -3.44
CA SER A 141 0.71 19.24 -4.65
C SER A 141 -0.61 18.71 -5.23
N GLN A 142 -0.70 18.70 -6.56
CA GLN A 142 -1.83 18.16 -7.31
C GLN A 142 -1.39 17.01 -8.23
N TYR A 143 -2.25 16.00 -8.37
CA TYR A 143 -2.07 14.92 -9.33
C TYR A 143 -2.41 15.40 -10.75
N PHE A 144 -1.59 15.06 -11.74
CA PHE A 144 -1.75 15.54 -13.12
C PHE A 144 -3.09 15.20 -13.76
N ARG A 145 -3.74 14.11 -13.35
CA ARG A 145 -5.04 13.71 -13.89
C ARG A 145 -6.16 14.26 -13.02
N GLN A 146 -7.19 14.79 -13.68
CA GLN A 146 -8.44 15.22 -13.06
C GLN A 146 -9.33 14.02 -12.75
N THR A 147 -8.96 13.25 -11.74
CA THR A 147 -9.57 11.95 -11.40
C THR A 147 -10.52 12.01 -10.21
N CYS A 148 -10.79 13.19 -9.64
CA CYS A 148 -11.62 13.33 -8.44
C CYS A 148 -13.13 13.37 -8.69
N GLY A 149 -13.56 13.05 -9.91
CA GLY A 149 -14.94 13.08 -10.38
C GLY A 149 -15.24 14.35 -11.18
N GLU A 150 -16.06 14.25 -12.23
CA GLU A 150 -16.51 15.39 -13.06
C GLU A 150 -15.37 16.29 -13.59
N GLY A 151 -14.18 15.72 -13.86
CA GLY A 151 -13.02 16.49 -14.31
C GLY A 151 -12.41 17.39 -13.22
N THR A 152 -12.70 17.12 -11.94
CA THR A 152 -12.10 17.88 -10.84
C THR A 152 -10.65 17.41 -10.57
N PRO A 153 -9.70 18.35 -10.39
CA PRO A 153 -8.35 18.02 -9.96
C PRO A 153 -8.34 17.57 -8.50
N THR A 154 -7.25 16.92 -8.08
CA THR A 154 -6.99 16.75 -6.65
C THR A 154 -6.84 18.11 -5.97
N TYR A 155 -7.34 18.19 -4.75
CA TYR A 155 -7.02 19.23 -3.80
C TYR A 155 -5.64 18.95 -3.15
N GLU A 156 -5.18 19.87 -2.31
CA GLU A 156 -3.90 19.77 -1.57
C GLU A 156 -3.55 18.36 -1.12
N LYS A 157 -2.25 18.04 -1.11
CA LYS A 157 -1.74 16.73 -0.70
C LYS A 157 -2.15 15.59 -1.64
N CYS A 158 -2.27 15.85 -2.93
CA CYS A 158 -2.59 14.81 -3.93
C CYS A 158 -3.88 14.03 -3.60
N ARG A 159 -4.90 14.68 -3.02
CA ARG A 159 -6.13 14.03 -2.54
C ARG A 159 -7.37 14.60 -3.18
N CYS A 160 -8.38 13.77 -3.38
CA CYS A 160 -9.71 14.26 -3.69
C CYS A 160 -10.39 14.79 -2.42
N ARG A 161 -11.21 15.84 -2.54
CA ARG A 161 -12.05 16.32 -1.41
C ARG A 161 -13.02 15.24 -0.92
N SER A 162 -13.44 14.36 -1.82
CA SER A 162 -14.27 13.18 -1.54
C SER A 162 -13.52 12.03 -0.84
N TYR A 163 -12.25 12.24 -0.45
CA TYR A 163 -11.36 11.23 0.14
C TYR A 163 -11.10 9.98 -0.73
N LYS A 164 -11.52 10.02 -2.00
CA LYS A 164 -11.19 8.99 -2.99
C LYS A 164 -9.70 9.01 -3.34
N VAL A 165 -9.16 7.82 -3.63
CA VAL A 165 -7.81 7.68 -4.19
C VAL A 165 -7.84 8.12 -5.66
N PRO A 166 -7.04 9.13 -6.07
CA PRO A 166 -7.07 9.67 -7.43
C PRO A 166 -6.31 8.82 -8.45
N THR A 167 -5.70 7.70 -8.04
CA THR A 167 -4.93 6.82 -8.92
C THR A 167 -5.47 5.39 -8.90
N TYR A 168 -5.19 4.67 -9.99
CA TYR A 168 -5.46 3.25 -10.16
C TYR A 168 -4.18 2.47 -10.48
N PHE A 169 -3.00 3.06 -10.22
CA PHE A 169 -1.72 2.40 -10.48
C PHE A 169 -1.58 1.09 -9.71
N ASP A 170 -2.23 0.97 -8.55
CA ASP A 170 -2.33 -0.26 -7.79
C ASP A 170 -3.17 -1.35 -8.49
N TYR A 171 -3.87 -1.05 -9.59
CA TYR A 171 -4.52 -2.06 -10.43
C TYR A 171 -3.86 -2.22 -11.80
N VAL A 172 -2.72 -1.55 -12.02
CA VAL A 172 -1.88 -1.73 -13.21
C VAL A 172 -0.78 -2.75 -12.88
N PRO A 173 -0.57 -3.79 -13.72
CA PRO A 173 0.51 -4.75 -13.53
C PRO A 173 1.86 -4.07 -13.34
N GLN A 174 2.66 -4.53 -12.37
CA GLN A 174 3.90 -3.85 -11.95
C GLN A 174 4.87 -3.57 -13.10
N TYR A 175 4.99 -4.49 -14.06
CA TYR A 175 5.85 -4.35 -15.23
C TYR A 175 5.50 -3.14 -16.12
N LEU A 176 4.26 -2.64 -16.07
CA LEU A 176 3.76 -1.56 -16.93
C LEU A 176 3.78 -0.16 -16.27
N ARG A 177 4.32 0.00 -15.05
CA ARG A 177 4.22 1.24 -14.23
C ARG A 177 5.40 2.21 -14.37
#